data_AF-A0A7J7KZ97-F1
#
_entry.id   AF-A0A7J7KZ97-F1
#
_cell.length_a   1.000
_cell.length_b   1.000
_cell.length_c   1.000
_cell.angle_alpha   90.00
_cell.angle_beta   90.00
_cell.angle_gamma   90.00
#
_symmetry.space_group_name_H-M   'P 1'
#
loop_
_entity.id
_entity.type
_entity.pdbx_description
1 polymer ?
#
loop_
_entity_poly.entity_id
_entity_poly.type
_entity_poly.pdbx_seq_one_letter_code
_entity_poly.pdbx_strand_id
1 'polypeptide(L)' 'MEYYCIQKVVFSSSPSGGDYIAMTIAGEFCKLAYCRAGDKKWAVFLENKRYNYEDMIYFKGQFYAINMGGTVEV' A
#
# COMPACT_ATOMS: atom_id res chain seq x y z
N MET A 1 -13.48 12.32 15.08
CA MET A 1 -13.50 11.02 14.36
C MET A 1 -12.61 11.21 13.15
N GLU A 2 -11.38 10.69 13.20
CA GLU A 2 -10.48 10.70 12.04
C GLU A 2 -10.94 9.60 11.09
N TYR A 3 -11.47 9.99 9.93
CA TYR A 3 -11.77 9.04 8.86
C TYR A 3 -10.45 8.67 8.18
N TYR A 4 -9.89 7.52 8.53
CA TYR A 4 -8.74 6.97 7.82
C TYR A 4 -9.22 6.52 6.44
N CYS A 5 -9.00 7.37 5.42
CA CYS A 5 -9.35 7.05 4.04
C CYS A 5 -8.41 5.95 3.54
N ILE A 6 -8.99 4.88 2.99
CA ILE A 6 -8.30 3.94 2.12
C ILE A 6 -8.52 4.45 0.70
N GLN A 7 -7.47 4.94 0.06
CA GLN A 7 -7.59 5.49 -1.29
C GLN A 7 -7.61 4.39 -2.35
N LYS A 8 -6.66 3.45 -2.26
CA LYS A 8 -6.45 2.41 -3.28
C LYS A 8 -5.79 1.19 -2.65
N VAL A 9 -6.27 0.01 -3.04
CA VAL A 9 -5.66 -1.29 -2.73
C VAL A 9 -5.16 -1.92 -4.02
N VAL A 10 -3.92 -2.40 -4.01
CA VAL A 10 -3.30 -3.13 -5.13
C VAL A 10 -2.94 -4.53 -4.66
N PHE A 11 -3.29 -5.53 -5.45
CA PHE A 11 -2.96 -6.92 -5.21
C PHE A 11 -1.78 -7.36 -6.09
N SER A 12 -0.89 -8.19 -5.54
CA SER A 12 0.21 -8.80 -6.30
C SER A 12 -0.25 -9.82 -7.35
N SER A 13 -1.45 -10.35 -7.17
CA SER A 13 -2.03 -11.45 -7.93
C SER A 13 -3.56 -11.39 -7.78
N SER A 14 -4.28 -12.22 -8.54
CA SER A 14 -5.74 -12.33 -8.37
C SER A 14 -6.09 -12.77 -6.94
N PRO A 15 -6.93 -12.03 -6.20
CA PRO A 15 -7.30 -12.39 -4.83
C PRO A 15 -8.10 -13.70 -4.75
N SER A 16 -8.70 -14.13 -5.87
CA SER A 16 -9.39 -15.43 -5.97
C SER A 16 -8.44 -16.63 -5.95
N GLY A 17 -7.14 -16.42 -6.18
CA GLY A 17 -6.13 -17.48 -6.19
C GLY A 17 -5.73 -17.97 -4.78
N GLY A 18 -6.16 -17.28 -3.72
CA GLY A 18 -5.87 -17.65 -2.34
C GLY A 18 -4.47 -17.30 -1.84
N ASP A 19 -3.58 -16.83 -2.72
CA ASP A 19 -2.25 -16.33 -2.38
C ASP A 19 -2.00 -14.98 -3.04
N TYR A 20 -1.85 -13.95 -2.22
CA TYR A 20 -1.59 -12.57 -2.63
C TYR A 20 -0.98 -11.76 -1.50
N ILE A 21 -0.31 -10.67 -1.88
CA ILE A 21 -0.03 -9.52 -1.03
C ILE A 21 -0.95 -8.39 -1.48
N ALA A 22 -1.70 -7.81 -0.55
CA ALA A 22 -2.44 -6.58 -0.77
C ALA A 22 -1.66 -5.44 -0.12
N MET A 23 -1.46 -4.35 -0.87
CA MET A 23 -0.87 -3.13 -0.35
C MET A 23 -1.83 -1.97 -0.57
N THR A 24 -1.89 -1.05 0.37
CA THR A 24 -2.77 0.11 0.34
C THR A 24 -2.03 1.39 0.69
N ILE A 25 -2.50 2.50 0.12
CA ILE A 25 -2.22 3.85 0.59
C ILE A 25 -3.35 4.24 1.54
N ALA A 26 -3.03 4.57 2.79
CA ALA A 26 -4.03 4.80 3.82
C ALA A 26 -3.65 5.86 4.86
N GLY A 27 -4.69 6.48 5.42
CA GLY A 27 -4.60 7.45 6.51
C GLY A 27 -4.24 8.86 6.06
N GLU A 28 -4.22 9.78 7.02
CA GLU A 28 -4.02 11.23 6.78
C GLU A 28 -2.71 11.55 6.06
N PHE A 29 -1.68 10.74 6.30
CA PHE A 29 -0.35 10.91 5.71
C PHE A 29 -0.09 10.01 4.50
N CYS A 30 -1.14 9.41 3.91
CA CYS A 30 -1.05 8.52 2.76
C CYS A 30 0.08 7.48 2.89
N LYS A 31 0.13 6.79 4.04
CA LYS A 31 1.18 5.80 4.34
C LYS A 31 0.88 4.48 3.63
N LEU A 32 1.94 3.73 3.34
CA LEU A 32 1.81 2.36 2.87
C LEU A 32 1.49 1.42 4.04
N ALA A 33 0.55 0.52 3.82
CA ALA A 33 0.30 -0.64 4.65
C ALA A 33 0.07 -1.87 3.79
N TYR A 34 0.38 -3.06 4.29
CA TYR A 34 0.20 -4.30 3.55
C TYR A 34 -0.35 -5.43 4.41
N CYS A 35 -0.92 -6.44 3.76
CA CYS A 35 -1.30 -7.71 4.37
C CYS A 35 -1.16 -8.84 3.34
N ARG A 36 -1.03 -10.07 3.83
CA ARG A 36 -1.05 -11.30 3.03
C ARG A 36 -2.43 -11.96 3.09
N ALA A 37 -2.69 -12.86 2.14
CA ALA A 37 -3.85 -13.74 2.22
C ALA A 37 -3.91 -14.45 3.60
N GLY A 38 -5.05 -14.33 4.29
CA GLY A 38 -5.26 -14.89 5.63
C GLY A 38 -4.84 -14.00 6.80
N ASP A 39 -4.11 -12.91 6.57
CA ASP A 39 -3.79 -11.96 7.62
C ASP A 39 -5.06 -11.26 8.13
N LYS A 40 -5.14 -11.08 9.46
CA LYS A 40 -6.29 -10.43 10.12
C LYS A 40 -6.11 -8.93 10.33
N LYS A 41 -4.93 -8.39 10.04
CA LYS A 41 -4.55 -6.99 10.29
C LYS A 41 -3.57 -6.51 9.22
N TRP A 42 -3.58 -5.22 8.97
CA TRP A 42 -2.59 -4.54 8.12
C TRP A 42 -1.31 -4.27 8.90
N ALA A 43 -0.16 -4.56 8.30
CA ALA A 43 1.14 -4.10 8.75
C ALA A 43 1.42 -2.74 8.12
N VAL A 44 1.51 -1.69 8.95
CA VAL A 44 1.82 -0.34 8.50
C VAL A 44 3.34 -0.19 8.43
N PHE A 45 3.85 0.38 7.34
CA PHE A 45 5.25 0.77 7.29
C PHE A 45 5.46 1.99 8.21
N LEU A 46 6.16 1.75 9.33
CA LEU A 46 6.37 2.75 10.38
C LEU A 46 7.60 3.64 10.14
N GLU A 47 8.22 3.61 8.97
CA GLU A 47 9.38 4.48 8.74
C GLU A 47 8.99 5.95 8.93
N ASN A 48 9.80 6.66 9.74
CA ASN A 48 9.61 8.03 10.21
C ASN A 48 9.65 9.11 9.11
N LYS A 49 9.42 8.72 7.86
CA LYS A 49 9.45 9.61 6.71
C LYS A 49 8.01 9.95 6.34
N ARG A 50 7.76 11.25 6.20
CA ARG A 50 6.49 11.79 5.70
C ARG A 50 6.40 11.48 4.21
N TYR A 51 6.05 10.24 3.88
CA TYR A 51 5.83 9.84 2.50
C TYR A 51 4.35 9.99 2.17
N ASN A 52 4.00 11.14 1.57
CA ASN A 52 2.70 11.34 0.96
C ASN A 52 2.69 10.58 -0.37
N TYR A 53 2.31 9.30 -0.35
CA TYR A 53 2.16 8.52 -1.58
C TYR A 53 0.86 8.89 -2.29
N GLU A 54 0.93 9.02 -3.62
CA GLU A 54 -0.20 9.44 -4.46
C GLU A 54 -0.77 8.27 -5.26
N ASP A 55 0.08 7.37 -5.73
CA ASP A 55 -0.35 6.16 -6.43
C ASP A 55 0.64 5.00 -6.25
N MET A 56 0.16 3.80 -6.55
CA MET A 56 0.92 2.56 -6.49
C MET A 56 0.44 1.56 -7.54
N ILE A 57 1.38 0.76 -8.04
CA ILE A 57 1.13 -0.39 -8.92
C ILE A 57 1.92 -1.62 -8.46
N TYR A 58 1.51 -2.79 -8.95
CA TYR A 58 2.31 -4.01 -8.86
C TYR A 58 2.75 -4.41 -10.27
N PHE A 59 4.06 -4.61 -10.44
CA PHE A 59 4.63 -4.96 -11.73
C PHE A 59 5.91 -5.79 -11.53
N LYS A 60 6.07 -6.85 -12.34
CA LYS A 60 7.27 -7.71 -12.34
C LYS A 60 7.79 -8.10 -10.93
N GLY A 61 6.88 -8.54 -10.06
CA GLY A 61 7.25 -9.07 -8.75
C GLY A 61 7.36 -8.03 -7.63
N GLN A 62 7.20 -6.74 -7.92
CA GLN A 62 7.45 -5.64 -6.99
C GLN A 62 6.29 -4.64 -6.97
N PHE A 63 6.12 -3.99 -5.82
CA PHE A 63 5.27 -2.80 -5.72
C PHE A 63 6.12 -1.58 -6.07
N TYR A 64 5.52 -0.64 -6.78
CA TYR A 64 6.12 0.65 -7.09
C TYR A 64 5.16 1.73 -6.64
N ALA A 65 5.61 2.64 -5.80
CA ALA A 65 4.81 3.75 -5.30
C ALA A 65 5.42 5.08 -5.73
N ILE A 66 4.58 6.05 -6.08
CA ILE A 66 5.02 7.41 -6.39
C ILE A 66 4.66 8.34 -5.24
N ASN A 67 5.64 9.12 -4.78
CA ASN A 67 5.43 10.12 -3.75
C ASN A 67 5.05 11.49 -4.35
N MET A 68 4.56 12.41 -3.52
CA MET A 68 4.19 13.79 -3.91
C MET A 68 5.33 14.56 -4.61
N GLY A 69 6.60 14.17 -4.41
CA GLY A 69 7.75 14.74 -5.10
C GLY A 69 7.98 14.19 -6.51
N GLY A 70 7.13 13.28 -6.99
CA GLY A 70 7.27 12.63 -8.29
C GLY A 70 8.35 11.55 -8.34
N THR A 71 8.85 11.09 -7.18
CA THR A 71 9.86 10.02 -7.11
C THR A 71 9.19 8.66 -6.97
N VAL A 72 9.72 7.66 -7.67
CA VAL A 72 9.28 6.26 -7.57
C VAL A 72 10.13 5.52 -6.55
N GLU A 73 9.47 4.88 -5.60
CA GLU A 73 10.05 4.03 -4.54
C GLU A 73 9.54 2.59 -4.71
N VAL A 74 10.34 1.62 -4.23
CA VAL A 74 10.09 0.17 -4.30
C VAL A 74 9.99 -0.41 -2.91
#